data_AF-A0A7V1QVB0-F1
#
_entry.id   AF-A0A7V1QVB0-F1
#
_cell.length_a   1.000
_cell.length_b   1.000
_cell.length_c   1.000
_cell.angle_alpha   90.00
_cell.angle_beta   90.00
_cell.angle_gamma   90.00
#
_symmetry.space_group_name_H-M   'P 1'
#
loop_
_entity.id
_entity.type
_entity.pdbx_description
1 polymer ?
#
loop_
_entity_poly.entity_id
_entity_poly.type
_entity_poly.pdbx_seq_one_letter_code
_entity_poly.pdbx_strand_id
1 'polypeptide(L)'
;MPERIFIGVAWPYANGPIHQGQLAGAYLPPDIFARYHRTVGNHVLMVSGSDAHGTPITVRAEREGLPPEEIVARYHQSFLETWAGMGISFDLFTSTHTDNHFRVAQNFFLRLLERGYLEEGEQTLLYCETDRRFLLDRYVEGTCPICGYDGARGDQCDNCGNPLDALELINPRCRFCGQAPVRRQSRHFFLKLSKLREPLLRWLSEDKEFWRRPVLNFSLGLLREGLPDRPITRDIEWGVPVPVEGYENKRIYVWFEAVIGYLSASIEWAQRQGDPEAWRAWWQDPAAKSYYFIGKDNIYFHTIVWPGMLIGHGDLNLPYDVPANQYVTIAGGKASTSRNLAVWIPDYLSRYDPDPLRYYLAATMPETQDSEFSWAEFVRRNNDELVATWGNLVNRALTFTYRNFDGRVPEPGNLTPHDRALLDRAAGTLQEVGEHIAWCRFRAGLAAAMELAREANVYLEQTSPWKAIHEDRAAAARALYTVIGAIGALRTALYPYLPFTCQRLHEFLGEGGAIEAGGWRFHLPPPGRPLRPPEPLFKKLDPAVAEQEEARLGT
;
A
#
# COMPACT_ATOMS: atom_id res chain seq x y z
N MET A 1 -24.30 -12.26 -0.98
CA MET A 1 -24.03 -11.98 -2.40
C MET A 1 -22.62 -11.43 -2.50
N PRO A 2 -21.85 -11.72 -3.55
CA PRO A 2 -20.54 -11.11 -3.76
C PRO A 2 -20.62 -9.59 -3.73
N GLU A 3 -19.73 -8.94 -2.98
CA GLU A 3 -19.62 -7.48 -2.96
C GLU A 3 -18.67 -6.99 -4.06
N ARG A 4 -18.83 -5.73 -4.48
CA ARG A 4 -17.86 -5.03 -5.32
C ARG A 4 -16.97 -4.17 -4.45
N ILE A 5 -15.68 -4.50 -4.43
CA ILE A 5 -14.66 -3.84 -3.62
C ILE A 5 -13.70 -3.13 -4.57
N PHE A 6 -13.72 -1.80 -4.54
CA PHE A 6 -12.73 -0.98 -5.22
C PHE A 6 -11.60 -0.66 -4.25
N ILE A 7 -10.35 -0.77 -4.70
CA ILE A 7 -9.16 -0.50 -3.90
C ILE A 7 -8.26 0.47 -4.69
N GLY A 8 -8.28 1.74 -4.30
CA GLY A 8 -7.33 2.74 -4.77
C GLY A 8 -6.09 2.75 -3.88
N VAL A 9 -4.91 2.56 -4.47
CA VAL A 9 -3.65 2.55 -3.71
C VAL A 9 -2.81 3.77 -4.06
N ALA A 10 -2.35 4.51 -3.05
CA ALA A 10 -1.53 5.72 -3.23
C ALA A 10 -0.46 5.54 -4.32
N TRP A 11 -0.35 6.52 -5.21
CA TRP A 11 0.53 6.45 -6.36
C TRP A 11 1.97 6.79 -5.92
N PRO A 12 2.97 5.92 -6.15
CA PRO A 12 4.35 6.27 -5.86
C PRO A 12 4.86 7.30 -6.87
N TYR A 13 5.51 8.36 -6.36
CA TYR A 13 6.27 9.28 -7.21
C TYR A 13 7.37 8.53 -7.96
N ALA A 14 7.40 8.66 -9.29
CA ALA A 14 8.37 8.01 -10.17
C ALA A 14 9.72 8.74 -10.18
N ASN A 15 10.30 8.95 -9.00
CA ASN A 15 11.56 9.68 -8.83
C ASN A 15 12.58 8.92 -7.96
N GLY A 16 12.32 7.66 -7.62
CA GLY A 16 13.19 6.84 -6.78
C GLY A 16 12.63 5.43 -6.58
N PRO A 17 13.46 4.45 -6.18
CA PRO A 17 13.00 3.09 -5.92
C PRO A 17 12.07 3.04 -4.69
N ILE A 18 11.25 1.99 -4.63
CA ILE A 18 10.38 1.75 -3.47
C ILE A 18 11.21 1.25 -2.29
N HIS A 19 10.90 1.76 -1.11
CA HIS A 19 11.47 1.30 0.16
C HIS A 19 10.44 0.66 1.09
N GLN A 20 10.91 0.03 2.16
CA GLN A 20 10.11 -0.70 3.16
C GLN A 20 8.98 0.13 3.79
N GLY A 21 9.22 1.41 4.05
CA GLY A 21 8.23 2.31 4.63
C GLY A 21 7.07 2.62 3.68
N GLN A 22 7.36 2.77 2.39
CA GLN A 22 6.34 2.88 1.36
C GLN A 22 5.55 1.57 1.24
N LEU A 23 6.24 0.44 1.16
CA LEU A 23 5.63 -0.89 1.08
C LEU A 23 4.65 -1.13 2.23
N ALA A 24 5.08 -0.97 3.48
CA ALA A 24 4.22 -1.14 4.65
C ALA A 24 3.14 -0.06 4.79
N GLY A 25 3.43 1.17 4.34
CA GLY A 25 2.53 2.31 4.46
C GLY A 25 1.34 2.27 3.50
N ALA A 26 1.56 1.83 2.26
CA ALA A 26 0.54 1.97 1.22
C ALA A 26 0.31 0.72 0.35
N TYR A 27 1.26 -0.22 0.22
CA TYR A 27 1.14 -1.27 -0.83
C TYR A 27 0.89 -2.69 -0.31
N LEU A 28 1.52 -3.08 0.80
CA LEU A 28 1.29 -4.37 1.44
C LEU A 28 -0.13 -4.48 2.07
N PRO A 29 -0.65 -3.47 2.79
CA PRO A 29 -2.00 -3.54 3.37
C PRO A 29 -3.12 -3.80 2.32
N PRO A 30 -3.21 -3.06 1.20
CA PRO A 30 -4.26 -3.33 0.21
C PRO A 30 -4.08 -4.67 -0.51
N ASP A 31 -2.85 -5.19 -0.65
CA ASP A 31 -2.65 -6.52 -1.24
C ASP A 31 -3.19 -7.64 -0.32
N ILE A 32 -2.93 -7.55 0.98
CA ILE A 32 -3.53 -8.46 1.98
C ILE A 32 -5.06 -8.37 1.91
N PHE A 33 -5.60 -7.15 1.87
CA PHE A 33 -7.03 -6.91 1.79
C PHE A 33 -7.67 -7.45 0.49
N ALA A 34 -7.04 -7.21 -0.66
CA ALA A 34 -7.48 -7.68 -1.97
C ALA A 34 -7.51 -9.21 -2.03
N ARG A 35 -6.43 -9.88 -1.59
CA ARG A 35 -6.33 -11.35 -1.58
C ARG A 35 -7.41 -11.98 -0.71
N TYR A 36 -7.70 -11.41 0.46
CA TYR A 36 -8.80 -11.83 1.30
C TYR A 36 -10.15 -11.73 0.56
N HIS A 37 -10.46 -10.56 0.01
CA HIS A 37 -11.74 -10.36 -0.68
C HIS A 37 -11.91 -11.23 -1.93
N ARG A 38 -10.85 -11.42 -2.73
CA ARG A 38 -10.86 -12.37 -3.85
C ARG A 38 -11.11 -13.81 -3.37
N THR A 39 -10.45 -14.23 -2.28
CA THR A 39 -10.62 -15.57 -1.69
C THR A 39 -12.01 -15.78 -1.10
N VAL A 40 -12.65 -14.73 -0.54
CA VAL A 40 -14.06 -14.78 -0.09
C VAL A 40 -15.03 -14.91 -1.28
N GLY A 41 -14.61 -14.49 -2.48
CA GLY A 41 -15.41 -14.49 -3.70
C GLY A 41 -16.03 -13.15 -4.05
N ASN A 42 -15.55 -12.05 -3.47
CA ASN A 42 -15.94 -10.69 -3.86
C ASN A 42 -15.28 -10.28 -5.18
N HIS A 43 -15.89 -9.34 -5.88
CA HIS A 43 -15.31 -8.74 -7.08
C HIS A 43 -14.40 -7.58 -6.70
N VAL A 44 -13.09 -7.75 -6.91
CA VAL A 44 -12.08 -6.77 -6.54
C VAL A 44 -11.55 -6.05 -7.78
N LEU A 45 -11.42 -4.73 -7.69
CA LEU A 45 -10.67 -3.90 -8.62
C LEU A 45 -9.65 -3.08 -7.83
N MET A 46 -8.39 -3.54 -7.83
CA MET A 46 -7.26 -2.91 -7.16
C MET A 46 -6.37 -2.20 -8.18
N VAL A 47 -6.33 -0.87 -8.13
CA VAL A 47 -5.61 -0.05 -9.11
C VAL A 47 -4.65 0.94 -8.45
N SER A 48 -3.57 1.21 -9.16
CA SER A 48 -2.60 2.26 -8.83
C SER A 48 -1.81 2.62 -10.09
N GLY A 49 -0.74 3.39 -9.92
CA GLY A 49 0.20 3.67 -10.98
C GLY A 49 1.32 4.58 -10.52
N SER A 50 2.28 4.82 -11.41
CA SER A 50 3.33 5.81 -11.19
C SER A 50 2.77 7.23 -11.23
N ASP A 51 2.89 7.98 -10.14
CA ASP A 51 2.73 9.44 -10.18
C ASP A 51 3.94 10.02 -10.92
N ALA A 52 3.66 10.44 -12.15
CA ALA A 52 4.65 10.81 -13.14
C ALA A 52 4.83 12.32 -13.31
N HIS A 53 4.13 13.15 -12.53
CA HIS A 53 4.22 14.60 -12.63
C HIS A 53 4.75 15.26 -11.36
N GLY A 54 4.97 16.57 -11.45
CA GLY A 54 5.42 17.40 -10.33
C GLY A 54 6.93 17.62 -10.26
N THR A 55 7.30 18.57 -9.41
CA THR A 55 8.66 19.09 -9.26
C THR A 55 9.72 18.05 -8.89
N PRO A 56 9.45 17.04 -8.05
CA PRO A 56 10.49 16.07 -7.68
C PRO A 56 11.07 15.30 -8.87
N ILE A 57 10.26 15.08 -9.92
CA ILE A 57 10.70 14.40 -11.14
C ILE A 57 11.56 15.32 -11.98
N THR A 58 11.13 16.57 -12.20
CA THR A 58 11.91 17.54 -12.98
C THR A 58 13.25 17.86 -12.32
N VAL A 59 13.27 18.01 -10.99
CA VAL A 59 14.52 18.21 -10.23
C VAL A 59 15.48 17.04 -10.39
N ARG A 60 14.96 15.80 -10.41
CA ARG A 60 15.78 14.62 -10.60
C ARG A 60 16.30 14.50 -12.03
N ALA A 61 15.43 14.76 -13.01
CA ALA A 61 15.76 14.80 -14.43
C ALA A 61 16.89 15.81 -14.70
N GLU A 62 16.77 17.03 -14.17
CA GLU A 62 17.80 18.07 -14.25
C GLU A 62 19.12 17.64 -13.60
N ARG A 63 19.07 17.03 -12.40
CA ARG A 63 20.27 16.54 -11.70
C ARG A 63 21.00 15.44 -12.48
N GLU A 64 20.27 14.59 -13.19
CA GLU A 64 20.84 13.49 -13.97
C GLU A 64 21.14 13.88 -15.43
N GLY A 65 20.75 15.07 -15.87
CA GLY A 65 20.91 15.52 -17.26
C GLY A 65 20.04 14.74 -18.26
N LEU A 66 18.87 14.25 -17.81
CA LEU A 66 17.95 13.43 -18.60
C LEU A 66 16.58 14.11 -18.75
N PRO A 67 15.79 13.76 -19.78
CA PRO A 67 14.39 14.16 -19.87
C PRO A 67 13.53 13.57 -18.72
N PRO A 68 12.52 14.29 -18.20
CA PRO A 68 11.57 13.77 -17.20
C PRO A 68 10.95 12.43 -17.59
N GLU A 69 10.61 12.24 -18.87
CA GLU A 69 10.04 11.03 -19.44
C GLU A 69 10.93 9.81 -19.19
N GLU A 70 12.26 9.95 -19.34
CA GLU A 70 13.20 8.86 -19.11
C GLU A 70 13.30 8.47 -17.63
N ILE A 71 13.24 9.47 -16.73
CA ILE A 71 13.20 9.23 -15.28
C ILE A 71 11.94 8.46 -14.91
N VAL A 72 10.78 8.90 -15.41
CA VAL A 72 9.49 8.23 -15.16
C VAL A 72 9.50 6.81 -15.71
N ALA A 73 9.94 6.60 -16.95
CA ALA A 73 9.99 5.28 -17.57
C ALA A 73 10.88 4.31 -16.77
N ARG A 74 12.05 4.77 -16.33
CA ARG A 74 12.98 3.98 -15.50
C ARG A 74 12.33 3.54 -14.19
N TYR A 75 11.72 4.47 -13.46
CA TYR A 75 11.13 4.14 -12.15
C TYR A 75 9.80 3.40 -12.27
N HIS A 76 9.01 3.65 -13.32
CA HIS A 76 7.83 2.85 -13.62
C HIS A 76 8.19 1.37 -13.82
N GLN A 77 9.22 1.08 -14.62
CA GLN A 77 9.70 -0.29 -14.83
C GLN A 77 10.21 -0.91 -13.51
N SER A 78 10.99 -0.16 -12.72
CA SER A 78 11.46 -0.62 -11.40
C SER A 78 10.30 -0.94 -10.44
N PHE A 79 9.21 -0.17 -10.49
CA PHE A 79 8.02 -0.43 -9.69
C PHE A 79 7.32 -1.71 -10.12
N LEU A 80 7.13 -1.92 -11.42
CA LEU A 80 6.52 -3.15 -11.95
C LEU A 80 7.30 -4.40 -11.51
N GLU A 81 8.63 -4.38 -11.59
CA GLU A 81 9.50 -5.46 -11.12
C GLU A 81 9.39 -5.67 -9.61
N THR A 82 9.34 -4.58 -8.84
CA THR A 82 9.16 -4.61 -7.38
C THR A 82 7.83 -5.24 -6.99
N TRP A 83 6.74 -4.86 -7.65
CA TRP A 83 5.40 -5.40 -7.38
C TRP A 83 5.31 -6.87 -7.74
N ALA A 84 5.86 -7.27 -8.89
CA ALA A 84 5.94 -8.67 -9.27
C ALA A 84 6.75 -9.49 -8.26
N GLY A 85 7.93 -9.02 -7.86
CA GLY A 85 8.81 -9.72 -6.91
C GLY A 85 8.23 -9.82 -5.49
N MET A 86 7.56 -8.78 -5.01
CA MET A 86 6.85 -8.81 -3.72
C MET A 86 5.49 -9.52 -3.78
N GLY A 87 5.03 -9.90 -4.97
CA GLY A 87 3.71 -10.48 -5.19
C GLY A 87 2.57 -9.52 -4.85
N ILE A 88 2.70 -8.23 -5.17
CA ILE A 88 1.58 -7.28 -5.07
C ILE A 88 0.67 -7.46 -6.29
N SER A 89 -0.60 -7.73 -6.04
CA SER A 89 -1.55 -8.24 -7.03
C SER A 89 -2.52 -7.16 -7.54
N PHE A 90 -1.98 -6.15 -8.22
CA PHE A 90 -2.80 -5.13 -8.89
C PHE A 90 -3.60 -5.73 -10.06
N ASP A 91 -4.84 -5.29 -10.22
CA ASP A 91 -5.62 -5.53 -11.44
C ASP A 91 -5.16 -4.59 -12.58
N LEU A 92 -4.69 -3.39 -12.23
CA LEU A 92 -3.91 -2.52 -13.12
C LEU A 92 -2.93 -1.64 -12.33
N PHE A 93 -1.68 -1.60 -12.77
CA PHE A 93 -0.69 -0.60 -12.38
C PHE A 93 -0.25 0.19 -13.62
N THR A 94 -0.65 1.46 -13.71
CA THR A 94 -0.44 2.33 -14.91
C THR A 94 0.46 3.54 -14.58
N SER A 95 0.31 4.66 -15.29
CA SER A 95 0.97 5.93 -15.00
C SER A 95 0.03 7.13 -15.24
N THR A 96 0.24 8.23 -14.51
CA THR A 96 -0.48 9.49 -14.77
C THR A 96 0.01 10.18 -16.06
N HIS A 97 1.12 9.73 -16.64
CA HIS A 97 1.63 10.23 -17.92
C HIS A 97 1.16 9.36 -19.10
N THR A 98 -0.17 9.26 -19.28
CA THR A 98 -0.80 8.53 -20.38
C THR A 98 -1.89 9.37 -21.03
N ASP A 99 -2.16 9.13 -22.32
CA ASP A 99 -3.26 9.80 -23.05
C ASP A 99 -4.61 9.59 -22.37
N ASN A 100 -4.84 8.39 -21.83
CA ASN A 100 -6.05 8.09 -21.08
C ASN A 100 -6.17 8.97 -19.83
N HIS A 101 -5.11 9.05 -19.02
CA HIS A 101 -5.11 9.90 -17.84
C HIS A 101 -5.32 11.37 -18.19
N PHE A 102 -4.64 11.88 -19.21
CA PHE A 102 -4.76 13.27 -19.65
C PHE A 102 -6.19 13.61 -20.01
N ARG A 103 -6.82 12.78 -20.85
CA ARG A 103 -8.22 12.95 -21.26
C ARG A 103 -9.18 12.91 -20.07
N VAL A 104 -9.01 11.95 -19.15
CA VAL A 104 -9.88 11.82 -17.97
C VAL A 104 -9.73 13.01 -17.03
N ALA A 105 -8.49 13.44 -16.74
CA ALA A 105 -8.21 14.59 -15.89
C ALA A 105 -8.75 15.90 -16.49
N GLN A 106 -8.59 16.12 -17.80
CA GLN A 106 -9.12 17.29 -18.50
C GLN A 106 -10.65 17.31 -18.50
N ASN A 107 -11.30 16.17 -18.76
CA ASN A 107 -12.76 16.08 -18.69
C ASN A 107 -13.29 16.35 -17.27
N PHE A 108 -12.61 15.81 -16.25
CA PHE A 108 -12.96 16.05 -14.86
C PHE A 108 -12.80 17.53 -14.49
N PHE A 109 -11.71 18.17 -14.94
CA PHE A 109 -11.48 19.60 -14.78
C PHE A 109 -12.62 20.43 -15.39
N LEU A 110 -12.96 20.19 -16.65
CA LEU A 110 -14.02 20.91 -17.36
C LEU A 110 -15.38 20.72 -16.67
N ARG A 111 -15.67 19.52 -16.17
CA ARG A 111 -16.90 19.22 -15.42
C ARG A 111 -16.99 20.04 -14.13
N LEU A 112 -15.91 20.15 -13.36
CA LEU A 112 -15.90 20.97 -12.15
C LEU A 112 -16.01 22.47 -12.47
N LEU A 113 -15.41 22.91 -13.58
CA LEU A 113 -15.52 24.29 -14.06
C LEU A 113 -16.96 24.63 -14.43
N GLU A 114 -17.61 23.80 -15.25
CA GLU A 114 -19.02 23.94 -15.66
C GLU A 114 -19.94 24.04 -14.44
N ARG A 115 -19.66 23.27 -13.39
CA ARG A 115 -20.47 23.24 -12.16
C ARG A 115 -20.08 24.31 -11.13
N GLY A 116 -19.16 25.22 -11.46
CA GLY A 116 -18.80 26.36 -10.61
C GLY A 116 -17.96 26.01 -9.37
N TYR A 117 -17.26 24.87 -9.40
CA TYR A 117 -16.32 24.44 -8.35
C TYR A 117 -14.86 24.86 -8.66
N LEU A 118 -14.58 25.30 -9.88
CA LEU A 118 -13.34 25.95 -10.25
C LEU A 118 -13.61 27.43 -10.60
N GLU A 119 -12.68 28.31 -10.23
CA GLU A 119 -12.75 29.74 -10.57
C GLU A 119 -11.35 30.26 -10.93
N GLU A 120 -11.29 31.18 -11.87
CA GLU A 120 -10.05 31.88 -12.21
C GLU A 120 -9.74 32.94 -11.13
N GLY A 121 -8.48 33.04 -10.74
CA GLY A 121 -7.96 34.07 -9.85
C GLY A 121 -6.51 34.40 -10.16
N GLU A 122 -6.02 35.51 -9.63
CA GLU A 122 -4.62 35.92 -9.75
C GLU A 122 -3.84 35.61 -8.47
N GLN A 123 -2.60 35.16 -8.65
CA GLN A 123 -1.65 34.94 -7.55
C GLN A 123 -0.32 35.62 -7.89
N THR A 124 0.28 36.26 -6.90
CA THR A 124 1.65 36.79 -7.02
C THR A 124 2.65 35.68 -6.77
N LEU A 125 3.58 35.49 -7.70
CA LEU A 125 4.67 34.52 -7.65
C LEU A 125 6.01 35.19 -7.97
N LEU A 126 7.11 34.53 -7.67
CA LEU A 126 8.44 34.96 -8.09
C LEU A 126 8.73 34.50 -9.53
N TYR A 127 9.33 35.38 -10.33
CA TYR A 127 9.67 35.15 -11.72
C TYR A 127 11.13 35.52 -11.97
N CYS A 128 11.88 34.64 -12.62
CA CYS A 128 13.23 34.93 -13.08
C CYS A 128 13.18 35.49 -14.50
N GLU A 129 13.62 36.74 -14.68
CA GLU A 129 13.64 37.38 -16.01
C GLU A 129 14.71 36.81 -16.95
N THR A 130 15.78 36.27 -16.38
CA THR A 130 16.88 35.65 -17.14
C THR A 130 16.46 34.28 -17.68
N ASP A 131 15.95 33.41 -16.80
CA ASP A 131 15.51 32.04 -17.16
C ASP A 131 14.09 32.01 -17.75
N ARG A 132 13.42 33.17 -17.80
CA ARG A 132 12.08 33.39 -18.34
C ARG A 132 11.03 32.40 -17.83
N ARG A 133 11.03 32.17 -16.52
CA ARG A 133 10.09 31.23 -15.85
C ARG A 133 9.67 31.72 -14.48
N PHE A 134 8.48 31.30 -14.06
CA PHE A 134 8.09 31.36 -12.66
C PHE A 134 8.95 30.39 -11.85
N LEU A 135 9.32 30.81 -10.65
CA LEU A 135 10.13 30.00 -9.74
C LEU A 135 9.21 29.33 -8.74
N LEU A 136 9.26 28.00 -8.70
CA LEU A 136 8.71 27.23 -7.60
C LEU A 136 9.53 27.52 -6.34
N ASP A 137 8.94 27.34 -5.15
CA ASP A 137 9.60 27.67 -3.88
C ASP A 137 11.00 27.03 -3.74
N ARG A 138 11.17 25.79 -4.23
CA ARG A 138 12.47 25.07 -4.24
C ARG A 138 13.51 25.60 -5.24
N TYR A 139 13.09 26.45 -6.17
CA TYR A 139 13.94 27.15 -7.14
C TYR A 139 14.33 28.56 -6.67
N VAL A 140 13.90 28.93 -5.47
CA VAL A 140 14.22 30.20 -4.82
C VAL A 140 15.11 29.89 -3.62
N GLU A 141 16.26 30.56 -3.57
CA GLU A 141 17.16 30.56 -2.42
C GLU A 141 17.29 31.99 -1.90
N GLY A 142 17.52 32.16 -0.61
CA GLY A 142 17.69 33.48 -0.01
C GLY A 142 18.05 33.41 1.47
N THR A 143 18.08 34.56 2.11
CA THR A 143 18.31 34.65 3.54
C THR A 143 17.02 34.37 4.32
N CYS A 144 17.06 33.45 5.28
CA CYS A 144 15.93 33.11 6.14
C CYS A 144 15.48 34.34 6.95
N PRO A 145 14.19 34.76 6.87
CA PRO A 145 13.70 35.91 7.62
C PRO A 145 13.63 35.65 9.14
N ILE A 146 13.70 34.39 9.56
CA ILE A 146 13.57 34.00 10.97
C ILE A 146 14.95 33.92 11.65
N CYS A 147 15.93 33.26 11.03
CA CYS A 147 17.23 32.98 11.68
C CYS A 147 18.45 33.58 10.95
N GLY A 148 18.25 34.28 9.84
CA GLY A 148 19.33 34.93 9.09
C GLY A 148 20.25 34.01 8.27
N TYR A 149 19.89 32.74 8.07
CA TYR A 149 20.68 31.80 7.28
C TYR A 149 20.62 32.15 5.77
N ASP A 150 21.75 32.44 5.14
CA ASP A 150 21.84 32.99 3.76
C ASP A 150 21.58 31.96 2.62
N GLY A 151 21.28 30.70 2.96
CA GLY A 151 21.02 29.62 2.00
C GLY A 151 19.66 28.95 2.20
N ALA A 152 18.68 29.66 2.77
CA ALA A 152 17.35 29.11 2.98
C ALA A 152 16.61 28.94 1.65
N ARG A 153 15.88 27.84 1.50
CA ARG A 153 15.02 27.59 0.34
C ARG A 153 13.67 28.24 0.56
N GLY A 154 12.97 28.56 -0.53
CA GLY A 154 11.67 29.22 -0.49
C GLY A 154 10.59 28.44 0.28
N ASP A 155 10.74 27.12 0.41
CA ASP A 155 9.78 26.25 1.13
C ASP A 155 10.19 25.96 2.58
N GLN A 156 11.50 25.94 2.88
CA GLN A 156 12.01 25.59 4.21
C GLN A 156 13.44 26.09 4.42
N CYS A 157 13.74 26.56 5.64
CA CYS A 157 15.11 26.83 6.06
C CYS A 157 15.81 25.56 6.56
N ASP A 158 16.91 25.16 5.93
CA ASP A 158 17.66 23.96 6.33
C ASP A 158 18.43 24.14 7.66
N ASN A 159 18.63 25.38 8.12
CA ASN A 159 19.30 25.65 9.39
C ASN A 159 18.35 25.62 10.60
N CYS A 160 17.21 26.32 10.54
CA CYS A 160 16.27 26.39 11.66
C CYS A 160 15.04 25.47 11.51
N GLY A 161 14.87 24.82 10.36
CA GLY A 161 13.81 23.85 10.09
C GLY A 161 12.43 24.45 9.83
N ASN A 162 12.25 25.77 9.97
CA ASN A 162 10.96 26.42 9.78
C ASN A 162 10.51 26.41 8.31
N PRO A 163 9.22 26.17 8.03
CA PRO A 163 8.65 26.39 6.71
C PRO A 163 8.69 27.89 6.38
N LEU A 164 8.91 28.22 5.11
CA LEU A 164 8.99 29.59 4.63
C LEU A 164 8.00 29.80 3.47
N ASP A 165 7.69 31.06 3.19
CA ASP A 165 7.13 31.50 1.91
C ASP A 165 8.26 32.13 1.09
N ALA A 166 8.42 31.69 -0.16
CA ALA A 166 9.44 32.20 -1.06
C ALA A 166 9.34 33.73 -1.25
N LEU A 167 8.14 34.30 -1.17
CA LEU A 167 7.91 35.75 -1.26
C LEU A 167 8.45 36.52 -0.04
N GLU A 168 8.65 35.84 1.10
CA GLU A 168 9.14 36.40 2.36
C GLU A 168 10.65 36.23 2.56
N LEU A 169 11.34 35.49 1.69
CA LEU A 169 12.79 35.37 1.73
C LEU A 169 13.45 36.75 1.57
N ILE A 170 14.47 37.02 2.39
CA ILE A 170 15.30 38.20 2.26
C ILE A 170 16.33 37.93 1.14
N ASN A 171 16.55 38.89 0.24
CA ASN A 171 17.43 38.74 -0.92
C ASN A 171 17.18 37.43 -1.70
N PRO A 172 15.96 37.20 -2.20
CA PRO A 172 15.68 36.00 -2.96
C PRO A 172 16.52 35.99 -4.23
N ARG A 173 16.95 34.79 -4.63
CA ARG A 173 17.79 34.53 -5.80
C ARG A 173 17.24 33.30 -6.52
N CYS A 174 17.26 33.36 -7.84
CA CYS A 174 17.01 32.20 -8.67
C CYS A 174 18.12 31.17 -8.47
N ARG A 175 17.76 29.93 -8.12
CA ARG A 175 18.74 28.85 -7.94
C ARG A 175 19.50 28.51 -9.23
N PHE A 176 18.93 28.78 -10.41
CA PHE A 176 19.54 28.43 -11.69
C PHE A 176 20.58 29.45 -12.15
N CYS A 177 20.25 30.75 -12.13
CA CYS A 177 21.10 31.81 -12.68
C CYS A 177 21.67 32.76 -11.61
N GLY A 178 21.28 32.62 -10.35
CA GLY A 178 21.70 33.46 -9.22
C GLY A 178 21.09 34.87 -9.19
N GLN A 179 20.31 35.27 -10.21
CA GLN A 179 19.73 36.60 -10.31
C GLN A 179 18.54 36.79 -9.36
N ALA A 180 18.32 38.02 -8.91
CA ALA A 180 17.17 38.36 -8.08
C ALA A 180 15.87 38.20 -8.90
N PRO A 181 14.90 37.40 -8.44
CA PRO A 181 13.61 37.28 -9.10
C PRO A 181 12.74 38.50 -8.80
N VAL A 182 11.77 38.73 -9.67
CA VAL A 182 10.76 39.80 -9.53
C VAL A 182 9.40 39.20 -9.18
N ARG A 183 8.57 39.94 -8.45
CA ARG A 183 7.17 39.55 -8.19
C ARG A 183 6.35 39.79 -9.46
N ARG A 184 5.62 38.78 -9.93
CA ARG A 184 4.68 38.89 -11.06
C ARG A 184 3.34 38.24 -10.72
N GLN A 185 2.26 38.82 -11.24
CA GLN A 185 0.94 38.18 -11.18
C GLN A 185 0.87 37.05 -12.21
N SER A 186 0.27 35.94 -11.82
CA SER A 186 -0.03 34.81 -12.68
C SER A 186 -1.48 34.38 -12.45
N ARG A 187 -2.20 34.12 -13.53
CA ARG A 187 -3.58 33.63 -13.48
C ARG A 187 -3.63 32.13 -13.28
N HIS A 188 -4.49 31.67 -12.39
CA HIS A 188 -4.65 30.28 -12.02
C HIS A 188 -6.11 29.94 -11.80
N PHE A 189 -6.48 28.70 -12.09
CA PHE A 189 -7.74 28.14 -11.58
C PHE A 189 -7.57 27.69 -10.13
N PHE A 190 -8.57 27.99 -9.31
CA PHE A 190 -8.68 27.61 -7.92
C PHE A 190 -9.83 26.63 -7.71
N LEU A 191 -9.56 25.53 -7.00
CA LEU A 191 -10.60 24.64 -6.49
C LEU A 191 -11.28 25.29 -5.28
N LYS A 192 -12.59 25.49 -5.39
CA LYS A 192 -13.45 26.12 -4.37
C LYS A 192 -13.76 25.17 -3.21
N LEU A 193 -12.72 24.75 -2.48
CA LEU A 193 -12.86 23.91 -1.29
C LEU A 193 -13.75 24.56 -0.22
N SER A 194 -13.79 25.88 -0.16
CA SER A 194 -14.69 26.63 0.71
C SER A 194 -16.17 26.25 0.51
N LYS A 195 -16.61 26.03 -0.75
CA LYS A 195 -17.97 25.58 -1.10
C LYS A 195 -18.25 24.13 -0.71
N LEU A 196 -17.19 23.32 -0.50
CA LEU A 196 -17.28 21.88 -0.26
C LEU A 196 -17.27 21.50 1.22
N ARG A 197 -17.03 22.47 2.13
CA ARG A 197 -16.97 22.25 3.58
C ARG A 197 -18.21 21.53 4.12
N GLU A 198 -19.41 22.05 3.90
CA GLU A 198 -20.64 21.48 4.45
C GLU A 198 -21.00 20.10 3.87
N PRO A 199 -20.93 19.88 2.53
CA PRO A 199 -21.10 18.54 1.96
C PRO A 199 -20.12 17.51 2.55
N LEU A 200 -18.83 17.87 2.69
CA LEU A 200 -17.81 16.98 3.26
C LEU A 200 -18.08 16.68 4.74
N LEU A 201 -18.49 17.69 5.51
CA LEU A 201 -18.82 17.50 6.92
C LEU A 201 -19.97 16.51 7.11
N ARG A 202 -21.03 16.61 6.29
CA ARG A 202 -22.14 15.64 6.32
C ARG A 202 -21.65 14.23 6.02
N TRP A 203 -20.90 14.05 4.93
CA TRP A 203 -20.37 12.74 4.53
C TRP A 203 -19.46 12.10 5.61
N LEU A 204 -18.62 12.89 6.29
CA LEU A 204 -17.74 12.40 7.35
C LEU A 204 -18.44 12.21 8.71
N SER A 205 -19.65 12.72 8.91
CA SER A 205 -20.34 12.65 10.20
C SER A 205 -21.27 11.45 10.34
N GLU A 206 -21.51 10.70 9.26
CA GLU A 206 -22.47 9.59 9.19
C GLU A 206 -21.78 8.29 8.77
N ASP A 207 -22.05 7.18 9.44
CA ASP A 207 -21.58 5.83 9.10
C ASP A 207 -20.05 5.75 8.88
N LYS A 208 -19.27 6.12 9.90
CA LYS A 208 -17.78 6.14 9.88
C LYS A 208 -17.15 5.46 11.10
N GLU A 209 -17.88 4.62 11.82
CA GLU A 209 -17.42 3.91 13.03
C GLU A 209 -16.25 2.96 12.75
N PHE A 210 -16.17 2.45 11.52
CA PHE A 210 -15.11 1.56 11.06
C PHE A 210 -13.84 2.31 10.62
N TRP A 211 -13.90 3.63 10.43
CA TRP A 211 -12.71 4.42 10.08
C TRP A 211 -11.73 4.47 11.24
N ARG A 212 -10.44 4.52 10.89
CA ARG A 212 -9.39 4.77 11.89
C ARG A 212 -9.59 6.15 12.51
N ARG A 213 -9.66 6.18 13.85
CA ARG A 213 -9.96 7.41 14.59
C ARG A 213 -9.00 8.57 14.31
N PRO A 214 -7.67 8.37 14.15
CA PRO A 214 -6.77 9.46 13.77
C PRO A 214 -7.12 10.10 12.42
N VAL A 215 -7.54 9.32 11.43
CA VAL A 215 -7.91 9.80 10.08
C VAL A 215 -9.16 10.66 10.15
N LEU A 216 -10.21 10.15 10.82
CA LEU A 216 -11.47 10.85 10.97
C LEU A 216 -11.31 12.15 11.78
N ASN A 217 -10.60 12.10 12.91
CA ASN A 217 -10.38 13.26 13.75
C ASN A 217 -9.58 14.36 13.03
N PHE A 218 -8.52 14.00 12.31
CA PHE A 218 -7.73 14.95 11.52
C PHE A 218 -8.60 15.64 10.47
N SER A 219 -9.40 14.87 9.74
CA SER A 219 -10.26 15.37 8.66
C SER A 219 -11.37 16.29 9.19
N LEU A 220 -12.02 15.92 10.30
CA LEU A 220 -13.01 16.76 10.96
C LEU A 220 -12.39 18.04 11.56
N GLY A 221 -11.15 17.98 12.04
CA GLY A 221 -10.40 19.14 12.51
C GLY A 221 -10.24 20.20 11.41
N LEU A 222 -9.77 19.79 10.24
CA LEU A 222 -9.60 20.66 9.07
C LEU A 222 -10.92 21.33 8.64
N LEU A 223 -12.03 20.59 8.66
CA LEU A 223 -13.35 21.14 8.33
C LEU A 223 -13.85 22.18 9.34
N ARG A 224 -13.45 22.07 10.62
CA ARG A 224 -13.79 23.05 11.65
C ARG A 224 -12.98 24.33 11.50
N GLU A 225 -11.70 24.23 11.16
CA GLU A 225 -10.82 25.38 10.92
C GLU A 225 -11.23 26.16 9.65
N GLY A 226 -11.77 25.45 8.66
CA GLY A 226 -12.21 26.01 7.38
C GLY A 226 -11.30 25.58 6.24
N LEU A 227 -11.87 25.49 5.04
CA LEU A 227 -11.14 25.04 3.86
C LEU A 227 -10.86 26.23 2.92
N PRO A 228 -9.61 26.72 2.86
CA PRO A 228 -9.25 27.75 1.90
C PRO A 228 -9.27 27.20 0.48
N ASP A 229 -9.63 28.03 -0.48
CA ASP A 229 -9.54 27.70 -1.90
C ASP A 229 -8.07 27.50 -2.30
N ARG A 230 -7.80 26.54 -3.18
CA ARG A 230 -6.43 26.14 -3.54
C ARG A 230 -6.18 26.26 -5.05
N PRO A 231 -5.06 26.86 -5.49
CA PRO A 231 -4.73 26.90 -6.91
C PRO A 231 -4.39 25.50 -7.42
N ILE A 232 -5.03 25.10 -8.52
CA ILE A 232 -4.90 23.78 -9.15
C ILE A 232 -4.24 23.81 -10.53
N THR A 233 -3.62 24.93 -10.89
CA THR A 233 -2.80 25.05 -12.10
C THR A 233 -1.41 25.56 -11.73
N ARG A 234 -0.40 25.27 -12.53
CA ARG A 234 0.99 25.65 -12.30
C ARG A 234 1.65 26.13 -13.59
N ASP A 235 2.56 27.09 -13.44
CA ASP A 235 3.44 27.61 -14.48
C ASP A 235 4.64 26.68 -14.69
N ILE A 236 4.36 25.47 -15.20
CA ILE A 236 5.35 24.45 -15.51
C ILE A 236 5.05 23.83 -16.87
N GLU A 237 6.02 23.16 -17.48
CA GLU A 237 5.86 22.52 -18.80
C GLU A 237 5.55 21.01 -18.69
N TRP A 238 5.99 20.36 -17.61
CA TRP A 238 5.80 18.94 -17.35
C TRP A 238 4.53 18.69 -16.53
N GLY A 239 3.54 18.00 -17.13
CA GLY A 239 2.25 17.70 -16.49
C GLY A 239 1.10 17.56 -17.49
N VAL A 240 -0.13 17.45 -16.97
CA VAL A 240 -1.35 17.45 -17.80
C VAL A 240 -1.66 18.87 -18.29
N PRO A 241 -1.83 19.11 -19.61
CA PRO A 241 -2.22 20.43 -20.12
C PRO A 241 -3.58 20.89 -19.61
N VAL A 242 -3.71 22.18 -19.31
CA VAL A 242 -5.00 22.78 -18.90
C VAL A 242 -5.90 22.92 -20.14
N PRO A 243 -7.15 22.41 -20.12
CA PRO A 243 -8.02 22.39 -21.30
C PRO A 243 -8.80 23.70 -21.47
N VAL A 244 -8.14 24.86 -21.32
CA VAL A 244 -8.74 26.20 -21.43
C VAL A 244 -7.85 27.10 -22.26
N GLU A 245 -8.44 27.85 -23.20
CA GLU A 245 -7.73 28.82 -24.04
C GLU A 245 -7.02 29.88 -23.17
N GLY A 246 -5.76 30.21 -23.52
CA GLY A 246 -4.91 31.13 -22.75
C GLY A 246 -4.11 30.46 -21.63
N TYR A 247 -4.26 29.15 -21.42
CA TYR A 247 -3.52 28.36 -20.43
C TYR A 247 -2.55 27.35 -21.05
N GLU A 248 -2.15 27.53 -22.31
CA GLU A 248 -1.32 26.59 -23.08
C GLU A 248 0.04 26.31 -22.41
N ASN A 249 0.59 27.31 -21.74
CA ASN A 249 1.87 27.23 -21.02
C ASN A 249 1.72 26.84 -19.54
N LYS A 250 0.56 26.34 -19.14
CA LYS A 250 0.27 25.90 -17.77
C LYS A 250 -0.11 24.42 -17.74
N ARG A 251 0.11 23.79 -16.59
CA ARG A 251 -0.32 22.41 -16.33
C ARG A 251 -1.27 22.34 -15.14
N ILE A 252 -2.13 21.35 -15.15
CA ILE A 252 -2.95 20.99 -13.99
C ILE A 252 -1.99 20.53 -12.88
N TYR A 253 -2.22 21.02 -11.68
CA TYR A 253 -1.36 20.73 -10.54
C TYR A 253 -1.47 19.27 -10.13
N VAL A 254 -0.33 18.61 -9.88
CA VAL A 254 -0.27 17.17 -9.55
C VAL A 254 -1.19 16.77 -8.39
N TRP A 255 -1.31 17.59 -7.34
CA TRP A 255 -2.20 17.28 -6.22
C TRP A 255 -3.70 17.30 -6.56
N PHE A 256 -4.07 17.87 -7.70
CA PHE A 256 -5.42 17.80 -8.25
C PHE A 256 -5.58 16.59 -9.18
N GLU A 257 -4.67 16.39 -10.14
CA GLU A 257 -4.83 15.30 -11.13
C GLU A 257 -4.46 13.91 -10.60
N ALA A 258 -3.51 13.78 -9.67
CA ALA A 258 -3.03 12.47 -9.22
C ALA A 258 -4.14 11.63 -8.57
N VAL A 259 -5.06 12.25 -7.82
CA VAL A 259 -6.22 11.56 -7.23
C VAL A 259 -7.26 11.15 -8.29
N ILE A 260 -7.30 11.80 -9.45
CA ILE A 260 -8.09 11.37 -10.62
C ILE A 260 -7.47 10.12 -11.25
N GLY A 261 -6.17 9.87 -10.98
CA GLY A 261 -5.45 8.67 -11.35
C GLY A 261 -6.25 7.39 -11.12
N TYR A 262 -6.88 7.23 -9.95
CA TYR A 262 -7.71 6.07 -9.60
C TYR A 262 -8.85 5.81 -10.60
N LEU A 263 -9.56 6.87 -11.00
CA LEU A 263 -10.64 6.79 -11.98
C LEU A 263 -10.06 6.47 -13.36
N SER A 264 -9.01 7.17 -13.77
CA SER A 264 -8.38 6.94 -15.08
C SER A 264 -7.84 5.52 -15.23
N ALA A 265 -7.22 4.96 -14.19
CA ALA A 265 -6.74 3.58 -14.18
C ALA A 265 -7.90 2.58 -14.24
N SER A 266 -9.02 2.86 -13.58
CA SER A 266 -10.21 2.00 -13.66
C SER A 266 -10.82 2.00 -15.07
N ILE A 267 -10.90 3.18 -15.71
CA ILE A 267 -11.36 3.32 -17.10
C ILE A 267 -10.41 2.58 -18.05
N GLU A 268 -9.11 2.72 -17.86
CA GLU A 268 -8.11 2.02 -18.67
C GLU A 268 -8.18 0.50 -18.47
N TRP A 269 -8.35 0.04 -17.24
CA TRP A 269 -8.57 -1.37 -16.94
C TRP A 269 -9.78 -1.90 -17.70
N ALA A 270 -10.92 -1.21 -17.64
CA ALA A 270 -12.15 -1.60 -18.33
C ALA A 270 -11.94 -1.69 -19.85
N GLN A 271 -11.27 -0.70 -20.45
CA GLN A 271 -10.89 -0.73 -21.87
C GLN A 271 -10.01 -1.95 -22.21
N ARG A 272 -9.00 -2.26 -21.39
CA ARG A 272 -8.10 -3.41 -21.58
C ARG A 272 -8.82 -4.76 -21.43
N GLN A 273 -9.92 -4.82 -20.66
CA GLN A 273 -10.76 -6.02 -20.55
C GLN A 273 -11.72 -6.22 -21.74
N GLY A 274 -11.83 -5.25 -22.64
CA GLY A 274 -12.76 -5.30 -23.78
C GLY A 274 -14.19 -4.86 -23.46
N ASP A 275 -14.45 -4.35 -22.25
CA ASP A 275 -15.71 -3.72 -21.86
C ASP A 275 -15.44 -2.33 -21.28
N PRO A 276 -15.43 -1.27 -22.12
CA PRO A 276 -15.11 0.09 -21.70
C PRO A 276 -16.00 0.68 -20.60
N GLU A 277 -17.17 0.12 -20.33
CA GLU A 277 -18.11 0.63 -19.32
C GLU A 277 -18.02 -0.13 -17.98
N ALA A 278 -17.26 -1.24 -17.93
CA ALA A 278 -17.15 -2.10 -16.75
C ALA A 278 -16.77 -1.33 -15.47
N TRP A 279 -15.92 -0.30 -15.58
CA TRP A 279 -15.47 0.52 -14.43
C TRP A 279 -16.64 1.14 -13.65
N ARG A 280 -17.78 1.43 -14.30
CA ARG A 280 -18.95 2.04 -13.65
C ARG A 280 -19.50 1.20 -12.51
N ALA A 281 -19.37 -0.13 -12.59
CA ALA A 281 -19.83 -1.03 -11.56
C ALA A 281 -19.13 -0.80 -10.19
N TRP A 282 -17.95 -0.18 -10.19
CA TRP A 282 -17.24 0.20 -8.96
C TRP A 282 -17.43 1.67 -8.59
N TRP A 283 -17.57 2.53 -9.60
CA TRP A 283 -17.57 3.99 -9.42
C TRP A 283 -18.96 4.62 -9.35
N GLN A 284 -20.03 3.95 -9.77
CA GLN A 284 -21.39 4.52 -9.84
C GLN A 284 -22.47 3.68 -9.15
N ASP A 285 -22.19 2.40 -8.86
CA ASP A 285 -23.09 1.54 -8.08
C ASP A 285 -23.00 1.90 -6.59
N PRO A 286 -24.07 2.38 -5.93
CA PRO A 286 -24.04 2.75 -4.51
C PRO A 286 -23.70 1.59 -3.56
N ALA A 287 -23.84 0.33 -4.02
CA ALA A 287 -23.47 -0.85 -3.23
C ALA A 287 -21.97 -1.16 -3.28
N ALA A 288 -21.21 -0.57 -4.22
CA ALA A 288 -19.77 -0.76 -4.31
C ALA A 288 -19.05 -0.02 -3.17
N LYS A 289 -18.13 -0.71 -2.50
CA LYS A 289 -17.32 -0.14 -1.41
C LYS A 289 -15.95 0.26 -1.93
N SER A 290 -15.64 1.55 -1.84
CA SER A 290 -14.37 2.12 -2.31
C SER A 290 -13.39 2.38 -1.15
N TYR A 291 -12.28 1.66 -1.13
CA TYR A 291 -11.23 1.79 -0.12
C TYR A 291 -10.01 2.48 -0.71
N TYR A 292 -9.43 3.44 0.02
CA TYR A 292 -8.23 4.16 -0.41
C TYR A 292 -7.08 3.96 0.58
N PHE A 293 -6.13 3.10 0.23
CA PHE A 293 -4.99 2.75 1.09
C PHE A 293 -3.84 3.71 0.88
N ILE A 294 -3.45 4.40 1.96
CA ILE A 294 -2.52 5.52 1.89
C ILE A 294 -1.57 5.58 3.11
N GLY A 295 -0.50 6.36 3.00
CA GLY A 295 0.25 6.84 4.17
C GLY A 295 -0.39 8.09 4.79
N LYS A 296 -0.09 8.39 6.05
CA LYS A 296 -0.72 9.50 6.81
C LYS A 296 -0.61 10.89 6.15
N ASP A 297 0.44 11.14 5.39
CA ASP A 297 0.65 12.42 4.70
C ASP A 297 -0.39 12.68 3.60
N ASN A 298 -1.04 11.62 3.11
CA ASN A 298 -2.03 11.70 2.04
C ASN A 298 -3.47 11.85 2.56
N ILE A 299 -3.70 11.91 3.87
CA ILE A 299 -5.05 11.95 4.45
C ILE A 299 -5.83 13.15 3.91
N TYR A 300 -5.26 14.36 3.95
CA TYR A 300 -5.92 15.57 3.43
C TYR A 300 -6.42 15.40 1.99
N PHE A 301 -5.62 14.76 1.13
CA PHE A 301 -5.98 14.58 -0.27
C PHE A 301 -7.10 13.57 -0.47
N HIS A 302 -7.21 12.56 0.39
CA HIS A 302 -8.17 11.47 0.23
C HIS A 302 -9.43 11.63 1.09
N THR A 303 -9.43 12.56 2.05
CA THR A 303 -10.60 12.86 2.89
C THR A 303 -11.19 14.25 2.64
N ILE A 304 -10.44 15.16 2.01
CA ILE A 304 -10.91 16.52 1.69
C ILE A 304 -10.91 16.77 0.18
N VAL A 305 -9.73 16.74 -0.45
CA VAL A 305 -9.59 17.16 -1.86
C VAL A 305 -10.35 16.22 -2.79
N TRP A 306 -10.04 14.92 -2.75
CA TRP A 306 -10.64 13.93 -3.63
C TRP A 306 -12.15 13.76 -3.42
N PRO A 307 -12.67 13.55 -2.18
CA PRO A 307 -14.11 13.51 -1.97
C PRO A 307 -14.80 14.83 -2.35
N GLY A 308 -14.15 15.97 -2.13
CA GLY A 308 -14.66 17.27 -2.57
C GLY A 308 -14.79 17.38 -4.09
N MET A 309 -13.79 16.89 -4.81
CA MET A 309 -13.81 16.76 -6.27
C MET A 309 -14.90 15.80 -6.74
N LEU A 310 -15.09 14.66 -6.08
CA LEU A 310 -16.15 13.70 -6.41
C LEU A 310 -17.55 14.28 -6.17
N ILE A 311 -17.77 14.99 -5.06
CA ILE A 311 -19.02 15.72 -4.78
C ILE A 311 -19.26 16.76 -5.86
N GLY A 312 -18.23 17.54 -6.22
CA GLY A 312 -18.34 18.56 -7.26
C GLY A 312 -18.62 17.97 -8.64
N HIS A 313 -18.06 16.79 -8.94
CA HIS A 313 -18.33 16.06 -10.17
C HIS A 313 -19.76 15.52 -10.20
N GLY A 314 -20.23 14.94 -9.08
CA GLY A 314 -21.61 14.62 -8.74
C GLY A 314 -22.15 13.25 -9.19
N ASP A 315 -21.33 12.43 -9.85
CA ASP A 315 -21.80 11.23 -10.58
C ASP A 315 -21.04 9.95 -10.18
N LEU A 316 -20.22 10.05 -9.12
CA LEU A 316 -19.24 9.05 -8.72
C LEU A 316 -19.31 8.80 -7.21
N ASN A 317 -19.09 7.55 -6.81
CA ASN A 317 -19.10 7.10 -5.43
C ASN A 317 -18.01 7.80 -4.61
N LEU A 318 -18.37 8.18 -3.38
CA LEU A 318 -17.41 8.67 -2.39
C LEU A 318 -16.65 7.50 -1.76
N PRO A 319 -15.47 7.76 -1.16
CA PRO A 319 -14.77 6.74 -0.40
C PRO A 319 -15.68 6.13 0.67
N TYR A 320 -15.70 4.79 0.72
CA TYR A 320 -16.28 4.05 1.83
C TYR A 320 -15.33 4.12 3.03
N ASP A 321 -14.03 3.86 2.83
CA ASP A 321 -12.98 3.97 3.85
C ASP A 321 -11.67 4.54 3.25
N VAL A 322 -10.84 5.15 4.11
CA VAL A 322 -9.50 5.65 3.79
C VAL A 322 -8.50 5.12 4.82
N PRO A 323 -8.10 3.83 4.75
CA PRO A 323 -7.11 3.27 5.67
C PRO A 323 -5.74 3.94 5.49
N ALA A 324 -5.35 4.75 6.48
CA ALA A 324 -4.07 5.44 6.48
C ALA A 324 -3.11 4.84 7.52
N ASN A 325 -1.95 4.35 7.07
CA ASN A 325 -0.87 3.89 7.95
C ASN A 325 0.05 5.04 8.35
N GLN A 326 0.62 4.91 9.56
CA GLN A 326 1.66 5.76 10.10
C GLN A 326 3.03 5.40 9.48
N TYR A 327 4.13 6.02 9.93
CA TYR A 327 5.44 5.78 9.32
C TYR A 327 6.08 4.48 9.80
N VAL A 328 6.92 3.91 8.93
CA VAL A 328 7.99 3.00 9.33
C VAL A 328 9.30 3.78 9.37
N THR A 329 9.89 3.90 10.56
CA THR A 329 11.21 4.49 10.79
C THR A 329 12.29 3.44 10.62
N ILE A 330 13.54 3.89 10.48
CA ILE A 330 14.73 3.05 10.44
C ILE A 330 15.89 3.80 11.09
N ALA A 331 16.71 3.09 11.87
CA ALA A 331 17.87 3.65 12.57
C ALA A 331 17.53 4.92 13.38
N GLY A 332 16.43 4.90 14.13
CA GLY A 332 15.99 6.02 14.98
C GLY A 332 15.38 7.22 14.25
N GLY A 333 15.12 7.15 12.94
CA GLY A 333 14.56 8.27 12.17
C GLY A 333 13.72 7.87 10.95
N LYS A 334 13.18 8.85 10.23
CA LYS A 334 12.48 8.59 8.95
C LYS A 334 13.47 8.08 7.91
N ALA A 335 13.00 7.16 7.06
CA ALA A 335 13.72 6.77 5.86
C ALA A 335 14.09 8.00 5.01
N SER A 336 15.29 7.99 4.42
CA SER A 336 15.85 9.16 3.73
C SER A 336 16.54 8.76 2.45
N THR A 337 15.93 9.09 1.31
CA THR A 337 16.49 8.84 -0.02
C THR A 337 17.81 9.58 -0.24
N SER A 338 17.92 10.83 0.23
CA SER A 338 19.15 11.64 0.06
C SER A 338 20.34 11.13 0.87
N ARG A 339 20.09 10.47 2.01
CA ARG A 339 21.14 9.87 2.87
C ARG A 339 21.28 8.37 2.67
N ASN A 340 20.67 7.82 1.62
CA ASN A 340 20.56 6.39 1.35
C ASN A 340 20.16 5.53 2.58
N LEU A 341 19.31 6.09 3.45
CA LEU A 341 18.93 5.49 4.72
C LEU A 341 17.54 4.86 4.60
N ALA A 342 17.47 3.69 3.97
CA ALA A 342 16.25 2.92 3.79
C ALA A 342 16.57 1.46 3.47
N VAL A 343 15.57 0.58 3.62
CA VAL A 343 15.64 -0.77 3.03
C VAL A 343 14.92 -0.70 1.69
N TRP A 344 15.70 -0.64 0.62
CA TRP A 344 15.19 -0.62 -0.75
C TRP A 344 14.66 -2.01 -1.12
N ILE A 345 13.45 -2.07 -1.64
CA ILE A 345 12.81 -3.35 -1.97
C ILE A 345 13.53 -4.09 -3.11
N PRO A 346 14.01 -3.43 -4.19
CA PRO A 346 14.81 -4.10 -5.21
C PRO A 346 16.07 -4.77 -4.63
N ASP A 347 16.77 -4.07 -3.73
CA ASP A 347 17.96 -4.61 -3.07
C ASP A 347 17.60 -5.82 -2.19
N TYR A 348 16.53 -5.72 -1.42
CA TYR A 348 16.04 -6.83 -0.61
C TYR A 348 15.73 -8.06 -1.47
N LEU A 349 14.96 -7.89 -2.56
CA LEU A 349 14.54 -8.97 -3.45
C LEU A 349 15.71 -9.63 -4.19
N SER A 350 16.83 -8.91 -4.37
CA SER A 350 18.05 -9.50 -4.94
C SER A 350 18.73 -10.53 -4.03
N ARG A 351 18.39 -10.55 -2.73
CA ARG A 351 19.08 -11.33 -1.69
C ARG A 351 18.18 -12.27 -0.90
N TYR A 352 16.91 -11.91 -0.72
CA TYR A 352 16.00 -12.60 0.18
C TYR A 352 14.64 -12.90 -0.47
N ASP A 353 13.99 -13.95 0.02
CA ASP A 353 12.64 -14.33 -0.42
C ASP A 353 11.62 -13.27 0.05
N PRO A 354 10.53 -13.01 -0.70
CA PRO A 354 9.60 -11.91 -0.39
C PRO A 354 8.75 -12.10 0.87
N ASP A 355 8.30 -13.33 1.13
CA ASP A 355 7.35 -13.64 2.22
C ASP A 355 7.88 -13.28 3.62
N PRO A 356 9.16 -13.53 3.98
CA PRO A 356 9.72 -13.04 5.23
C PRO A 356 9.56 -11.53 5.45
N LEU A 357 9.77 -10.68 4.43
CA LEU A 357 9.58 -9.23 4.57
C LEU A 357 8.10 -8.86 4.65
N ARG A 358 7.24 -9.52 3.85
CA ARG A 358 5.79 -9.34 3.96
C ARG A 358 5.28 -9.66 5.36
N TYR A 359 5.73 -10.79 5.92
CA TYR A 359 5.42 -11.19 7.29
C TYR A 359 5.87 -10.13 8.30
N TYR A 360 7.13 -9.73 8.22
CA TYR A 360 7.72 -8.76 9.13
C TYR A 360 6.95 -7.45 9.13
N LEU A 361 6.74 -6.85 7.95
CA LEU A 361 6.05 -5.57 7.80
C LEU A 361 4.57 -5.66 8.19
N ALA A 362 3.93 -6.82 8.03
CA ALA A 362 2.57 -7.04 8.51
C ALA A 362 2.51 -7.18 10.04
N ALA A 363 3.47 -7.87 10.64
CA ALA A 363 3.57 -8.05 12.10
C ALA A 363 3.87 -6.74 12.83
N THR A 364 4.62 -5.83 12.19
CA THR A 364 4.94 -4.50 12.73
C THR A 364 4.17 -3.38 12.03
N MET A 365 3.06 -3.67 11.36
CA MET A 365 2.38 -2.70 10.51
C MET A 365 1.98 -1.44 11.31
N PRO A 366 2.31 -0.23 10.83
CA PRO A 366 2.10 1.02 11.59
C PRO A 366 0.65 1.50 11.51
N GLU A 367 -0.30 0.68 11.97
CA GLU A 367 -1.74 0.95 11.82
C GLU A 367 -2.22 2.13 12.69
N THR A 368 -1.71 2.23 13.92
CA THR A 368 -2.15 3.21 14.93
C THR A 368 -1.08 4.18 15.36
N GLN A 369 0.19 3.79 15.26
CA GLN A 369 1.36 4.58 15.63
C GLN A 369 2.54 4.22 14.70
N ASP A 370 3.56 5.07 14.66
CA ASP A 370 4.79 4.79 13.93
C ASP A 370 5.42 3.47 14.44
N SER A 371 6.08 2.74 13.55
CA SER A 371 6.82 1.51 13.84
C SER A 371 8.27 1.66 13.39
N GLU A 372 9.18 0.85 13.93
CA GLU A 372 10.59 0.88 13.53
C GLU A 372 11.01 -0.42 12.87
N PHE A 373 11.67 -0.30 11.72
CA PHE A 373 12.33 -1.41 11.05
C PHE A 373 13.69 -1.70 11.70
N SER A 374 13.93 -2.96 12.03
CA SER A 374 15.22 -3.48 12.53
C SER A 374 15.55 -4.78 11.82
N TRP A 375 16.78 -4.88 11.30
CA TRP A 375 17.26 -6.11 10.69
C TRP A 375 17.42 -7.25 11.70
N ALA A 376 17.84 -6.94 12.93
CA ALA A 376 17.88 -7.91 14.02
C ALA A 376 16.48 -8.49 14.32
N GLU A 377 15.45 -7.63 14.39
CA GLU A 377 14.06 -8.08 14.57
C GLU A 377 13.56 -8.87 13.35
N PHE A 378 13.94 -8.47 12.13
CA PHE A 378 13.60 -9.21 10.91
C PHE A 378 14.17 -10.64 10.94
N VAL A 379 15.46 -10.79 11.26
CA VAL A 379 16.12 -12.10 11.39
C VAL A 379 15.46 -12.93 12.50
N ARG A 380 15.19 -12.31 13.66
CA ARG A 380 14.52 -12.99 14.78
C ARG A 380 13.14 -13.51 14.37
N ARG A 381 12.29 -12.67 13.79
CA ARG A 381 10.94 -13.06 13.38
C ARG A 381 10.95 -14.14 12.31
N ASN A 382 11.87 -14.06 11.33
CA ASN A 382 12.03 -15.11 10.36
C ASN A 382 12.40 -16.45 11.04
N ASN A 383 13.40 -16.44 11.91
CA ASN A 383 13.93 -17.67 12.49
C ASN A 383 13.00 -18.28 13.56
N ASP A 384 12.40 -17.46 14.41
CA ASP A 384 11.66 -17.93 15.58
C ASP A 384 10.17 -18.13 15.27
N GLU A 385 9.59 -17.25 14.44
CA GLU A 385 8.16 -17.29 14.13
C GLU A 385 7.91 -18.06 12.83
N LEU A 386 8.56 -17.69 11.73
CA LEU A 386 8.34 -18.39 10.45
C LEU A 386 9.00 -19.78 10.42
N VAL A 387 10.30 -19.89 10.73
CA VAL A 387 11.02 -21.17 10.67
C VAL A 387 10.64 -22.08 11.84
N ALA A 388 10.81 -21.63 13.09
CA ALA A 388 10.69 -22.49 14.26
C ALA A 388 9.24 -22.75 14.72
N THR A 389 8.28 -21.87 14.40
CA THR A 389 6.87 -22.08 14.79
C THR A 389 6.05 -22.61 13.60
N TRP A 390 5.84 -21.79 12.56
CA TRP A 390 4.95 -22.15 11.46
C TRP A 390 5.55 -23.21 10.52
N GLY A 391 6.75 -22.98 10.01
CA GLY A 391 7.46 -23.89 9.12
C GLY A 391 7.78 -25.24 9.78
N ASN A 392 8.15 -25.23 11.06
CA ASN A 392 8.40 -26.45 11.83
C ASN A 392 7.14 -27.31 11.99
N LEU A 393 5.98 -26.70 12.29
CA LEU A 393 4.71 -27.41 12.38
C LEU A 393 4.41 -28.18 11.09
N VAL A 394 4.47 -27.46 9.96
CA VAL A 394 4.22 -28.02 8.63
C VAL A 394 5.22 -29.13 8.32
N ASN A 395 6.52 -28.86 8.50
CA ASN A 395 7.55 -29.83 8.17
C ASN A 395 7.43 -31.11 9.02
N ARG A 396 7.27 -31.00 10.34
CA ARG A 396 7.11 -32.16 11.23
C ARG A 396 5.89 -32.98 10.87
N ALA A 397 4.73 -32.34 10.73
CA ALA A 397 3.47 -33.03 10.46
C ALA A 397 3.49 -33.71 9.08
N LEU A 398 3.88 -33.00 8.02
CA LEU A 398 3.87 -33.54 6.67
C LEU A 398 4.98 -34.57 6.44
N THR A 399 6.21 -34.34 6.93
CA THR A 399 7.30 -35.33 6.79
C THR A 399 6.97 -36.63 7.51
N PHE A 400 6.43 -36.53 8.72
CA PHE A 400 6.06 -37.71 9.48
C PHE A 400 4.89 -38.46 8.83
N THR A 401 3.88 -37.74 8.34
CA THR A 401 2.76 -38.33 7.60
C THR A 401 3.24 -39.02 6.32
N TYR A 402 4.05 -38.33 5.52
CA TYR A 402 4.54 -38.84 4.23
C TYR A 402 5.32 -40.14 4.39
N ARG A 403 6.18 -40.24 5.42
CA ARG A 403 7.00 -41.42 5.70
C ARG A 403 6.22 -42.60 6.26
N ASN A 404 5.21 -42.35 7.09
CA ASN A 404 4.55 -43.41 7.85
C ASN A 404 3.20 -43.85 7.27
N PHE A 405 2.61 -43.09 6.35
CA PHE A 405 1.28 -43.31 5.78
C PHE A 405 1.27 -43.23 4.24
N ASP A 406 2.29 -43.82 3.60
CA ASP A 406 2.37 -43.99 2.15
C ASP A 406 2.21 -42.69 1.34
N GLY A 407 2.72 -41.57 1.88
CA GLY A 407 2.57 -40.27 1.23
C GLY A 407 1.13 -39.77 1.17
N ARG A 408 0.23 -40.20 2.06
CA ARG A 408 -1.20 -39.88 2.00
C ARG A 408 -1.74 -39.35 3.33
N VAL A 409 -2.79 -38.54 3.25
CA VAL A 409 -3.56 -38.10 4.41
C VAL A 409 -4.12 -39.35 5.11
N PRO A 410 -3.84 -39.55 6.41
CA PRO A 410 -4.23 -40.78 7.10
C PRO A 410 -5.72 -40.79 7.44
N GLU A 411 -6.29 -41.99 7.61
CA GLU A 411 -7.66 -42.16 8.09
C GLU A 411 -7.72 -41.91 9.61
N PRO A 412 -8.47 -40.91 10.10
CA PRO A 412 -8.45 -40.53 11.52
C PRO A 412 -9.25 -41.48 12.42
N GLY A 413 -10.16 -42.27 11.86
CA GLY A 413 -11.20 -42.94 12.65
C GLY A 413 -12.01 -41.94 13.46
N ASN A 414 -12.41 -42.31 14.68
CA ASN A 414 -13.20 -41.43 15.54
C ASN A 414 -12.32 -40.35 16.18
N LEU A 415 -12.64 -39.08 15.88
CA LEU A 415 -12.04 -37.92 16.56
C LEU A 415 -12.36 -37.94 18.06
N THR A 416 -11.39 -37.56 18.88
CA THR A 416 -11.56 -37.32 20.32
C THR A 416 -12.07 -35.89 20.58
N PRO A 417 -12.50 -35.57 21.81
CA PRO A 417 -12.81 -34.19 22.18
C PRO A 417 -11.63 -33.22 22.00
N HIS A 418 -10.39 -33.67 22.27
CA HIS A 418 -9.19 -32.86 22.09
C HIS A 418 -8.94 -32.52 20.62
N ASP A 419 -9.17 -33.49 19.72
CA ASP A 419 -9.02 -33.31 18.28
C ASP A 419 -10.05 -32.33 17.73
N ARG A 420 -11.32 -32.50 18.14
CA ARG A 420 -12.41 -31.59 17.78
C ARG A 420 -12.12 -30.17 18.23
N ALA A 421 -11.62 -29.99 19.46
CA ALA A 421 -11.29 -28.67 19.99
C ALA A 421 -10.27 -27.92 19.11
N LEU A 422 -9.21 -28.59 18.61
CA LEU A 422 -8.26 -27.95 17.70
C LEU A 422 -8.89 -27.59 16.35
N LEU A 423 -9.73 -28.46 15.78
CA LEU A 423 -10.37 -28.19 14.48
C LEU A 423 -11.42 -27.08 14.57
N ASP A 424 -12.19 -27.04 15.67
CA ASP A 424 -13.14 -25.96 15.94
C ASP A 424 -12.40 -24.63 16.13
N ARG A 425 -11.28 -24.64 16.85
CA ARG A 425 -10.41 -23.47 17.00
C ARG A 425 -9.80 -23.03 15.67
N ALA A 426 -9.41 -23.97 14.80
CA ALA A 426 -8.90 -23.69 13.46
C ALA A 426 -9.97 -23.02 12.57
N ALA A 427 -11.20 -23.53 12.59
CA ALA A 427 -12.32 -22.93 11.88
C ALA A 427 -12.66 -21.52 12.41
N GLY A 428 -12.70 -21.34 13.74
CA GLY A 428 -12.93 -20.04 14.37
C GLY A 428 -11.84 -19.02 14.06
N THR A 429 -10.56 -19.44 14.09
CA THR A 429 -9.44 -18.56 13.73
C THR A 429 -9.53 -18.08 12.28
N LEU A 430 -9.94 -18.94 11.34
CA LEU A 430 -10.12 -18.53 9.95
C LEU A 430 -11.18 -17.42 9.80
N GLN A 431 -12.26 -17.49 10.58
CA GLN A 431 -13.28 -16.43 10.62
C GLN A 431 -12.72 -15.14 11.24
N GLU A 432 -12.09 -15.26 12.42
CA GLU A 432 -11.47 -14.16 13.16
C GLU A 432 -10.46 -13.37 12.31
N VAL A 433 -9.59 -14.07 11.58
CA VAL A 433 -8.60 -13.46 10.67
C VAL A 433 -9.31 -12.70 9.54
N GLY A 434 -10.36 -13.29 8.96
CA GLY A 434 -11.13 -12.66 7.90
C GLY A 434 -11.82 -11.38 8.36
N GLU A 435 -12.41 -11.39 9.56
CA GLU A 435 -13.00 -10.21 10.19
C GLU A 435 -11.96 -9.13 10.44
N HIS A 436 -10.79 -9.48 10.96
CA HIS A 436 -9.69 -8.53 11.16
C HIS A 436 -9.22 -7.88 9.86
N ILE A 437 -9.06 -8.66 8.78
CA ILE A 437 -8.67 -8.11 7.47
C ILE A 437 -9.78 -7.21 6.92
N ALA A 438 -11.05 -7.63 6.97
CA ALA A 438 -12.19 -6.84 6.50
C ALA A 438 -12.29 -5.47 7.19
N TRP A 439 -11.83 -5.38 8.44
CA TRP A 439 -11.76 -4.14 9.23
C TRP A 439 -10.41 -3.42 9.16
N CYS A 440 -9.53 -3.81 8.22
CA CYS A 440 -8.19 -3.24 8.03
C CYS A 440 -7.29 -3.30 9.30
N ARG A 441 -7.43 -4.37 10.10
CA ARG A 441 -6.66 -4.71 11.30
C ARG A 441 -5.70 -5.87 11.01
N PHE A 442 -4.76 -5.65 10.10
CA PHE A 442 -3.88 -6.68 9.54
C PHE A 442 -2.98 -7.32 10.58
N ARG A 443 -2.44 -6.54 11.53
CA ARG A 443 -1.58 -7.06 12.61
C ARG A 443 -2.33 -8.00 13.55
N ALA A 444 -3.58 -7.67 13.88
CA ALA A 444 -4.43 -8.52 14.72
C ALA A 444 -4.76 -9.84 14.02
N GLY A 445 -5.12 -9.79 12.73
CA GLY A 445 -5.34 -11.00 11.92
C GLY A 445 -4.10 -11.90 11.87
N LEU A 446 -2.92 -11.33 11.60
CA LEU A 446 -1.69 -12.12 11.57
C LEU A 446 -1.37 -12.76 12.94
N ALA A 447 -1.56 -12.01 14.03
CA ALA A 447 -1.34 -12.52 15.38
C ALA A 447 -2.26 -13.69 15.73
N ALA A 448 -3.56 -13.60 15.39
CA ALA A 448 -4.53 -14.68 15.60
C ALA A 448 -4.15 -15.96 14.84
N ALA A 449 -3.71 -15.83 13.57
CA ALA A 449 -3.22 -16.97 12.79
C ALA A 449 -1.96 -17.59 13.41
N MET A 450 -0.99 -16.78 13.84
CA MET A 450 0.23 -17.29 14.46
C MET A 450 -0.02 -17.95 15.82
N GLU A 451 -1.05 -17.53 16.55
CA GLU A 451 -1.44 -18.19 17.80
C GLU A 451 -1.99 -19.59 17.55
N LEU A 452 -2.85 -19.78 16.55
CA LEU A 452 -3.29 -21.12 16.14
C LEU A 452 -2.11 -22.01 15.73
N ALA A 453 -1.08 -21.45 15.09
CA ALA A 453 0.13 -22.21 14.76
C ALA A 453 0.89 -22.68 16.02
N ARG A 454 0.90 -21.88 17.10
CA ARG A 454 1.48 -22.30 18.39
C ARG A 454 0.63 -23.38 19.06
N GLU A 455 -0.69 -23.18 19.12
CA GLU A 455 -1.63 -24.16 19.69
C GLU A 455 -1.54 -25.52 18.98
N ALA A 456 -1.44 -25.52 17.64
CA ALA A 456 -1.27 -26.74 16.86
C ALA A 456 0.08 -27.43 17.13
N ASN A 457 1.17 -26.68 17.38
CA ASN A 457 2.44 -27.26 17.83
C ASN A 457 2.31 -27.92 19.20
N VAL A 458 1.60 -27.28 20.15
CA VAL A 458 1.34 -27.83 21.48
C VAL A 458 0.54 -29.14 21.39
N TYR A 459 -0.52 -29.15 20.59
CA TYR A 459 -1.31 -30.35 20.32
C TYR A 459 -0.46 -31.49 19.73
N LEU A 460 0.39 -31.17 18.74
CA LEU A 460 1.26 -32.15 18.09
C LEU A 460 2.26 -32.76 19.09
N GLU A 461 2.77 -31.96 20.03
CA GLU A 461 3.67 -32.43 21.09
C GLU A 461 2.94 -33.30 22.11
N GLN A 462 1.77 -32.88 22.60
CA GLN A 462 0.97 -33.63 23.57
C GLN A 462 0.51 -34.99 23.02
N THR A 463 0.15 -35.04 21.73
CA THR A 463 -0.25 -36.28 21.06
C THR A 463 0.93 -37.13 20.63
N SER A 464 2.12 -36.55 20.47
CA SER A 464 3.39 -37.23 20.19
C SER A 464 3.25 -38.37 19.15
N PRO A 465 2.83 -38.10 17.91
CA PRO A 465 2.57 -39.15 16.91
C PRO A 465 3.80 -40.04 16.63
N TRP A 466 5.02 -39.55 16.84
CA TRP A 466 6.25 -40.34 16.75
C TRP A 466 6.42 -41.39 17.84
N LYS A 467 5.77 -41.23 18.99
CA LYS A 467 5.66 -42.28 20.02
C LYS A 467 4.46 -43.17 19.72
N ALA A 468 3.30 -42.55 19.48
CA ALA A 468 2.05 -43.25 19.25
C ALA A 468 2.12 -44.21 18.06
N ILE A 469 2.89 -43.93 17.00
CA ILE A 469 3.00 -44.81 15.83
C ILE A 469 3.46 -46.24 16.17
N HIS A 470 4.21 -46.41 17.25
CA HIS A 470 4.74 -47.70 17.70
C HIS A 470 3.80 -48.45 18.66
N GLU A 471 2.83 -47.74 19.25
CA GLU A 471 1.92 -48.26 20.30
C GLU A 471 0.47 -48.35 19.79
N ASP A 472 -0.02 -47.27 19.19
CA ASP A 472 -1.35 -47.13 18.60
C ASP A 472 -1.24 -46.30 17.31
N ARG A 473 -1.08 -47.01 16.18
CA ARG A 473 -1.03 -46.40 14.84
C ARG A 473 -2.29 -45.60 14.50
N ALA A 474 -3.45 -45.97 15.04
CA ALA A 474 -4.69 -45.23 14.81
C ALA A 474 -4.70 -43.89 15.58
N ALA A 475 -4.13 -43.85 16.79
CA ALA A 475 -3.93 -42.58 17.50
C ALA A 475 -2.96 -41.65 16.76
N ALA A 476 -1.86 -42.18 16.22
CA ALA A 476 -0.93 -41.38 15.41
C ALA A 476 -1.59 -40.84 14.13
N ALA A 477 -2.36 -41.68 13.43
CA ALA A 477 -3.14 -41.30 12.25
C ALA A 477 -4.11 -40.15 12.55
N ARG A 478 -4.88 -40.27 13.64
CA ARG A 478 -5.83 -39.26 14.10
C ARG A 478 -5.17 -37.93 14.45
N ALA A 479 -4.06 -37.97 15.19
CA ALA A 479 -3.33 -36.77 15.57
C ALA A 479 -2.80 -36.02 14.34
N LEU A 480 -2.20 -36.73 13.38
CA LEU A 480 -1.68 -36.14 12.16
C LEU A 480 -2.79 -35.60 11.26
N TYR A 481 -3.89 -36.33 11.09
CA TYR A 481 -5.05 -35.85 10.35
C TYR A 481 -5.56 -34.52 10.93
N THR A 482 -5.68 -34.45 12.26
CA THR A 482 -6.13 -33.25 12.98
C THR A 482 -5.18 -32.06 12.73
N VAL A 483 -3.87 -32.29 12.86
CA VAL A 483 -2.86 -31.25 12.63
C VAL A 483 -2.83 -30.80 11.17
N ILE A 484 -2.99 -31.71 10.20
CA ILE A 484 -3.08 -31.36 8.78
C ILE A 484 -4.34 -30.52 8.52
N GLY A 485 -5.46 -30.82 9.20
CA GLY A 485 -6.65 -29.97 9.19
C GLY A 485 -6.35 -28.53 9.65
N ALA A 486 -5.70 -28.37 10.81
CA ALA A 486 -5.29 -27.06 11.30
C ALA A 486 -4.31 -26.33 10.35
N ILE A 487 -3.35 -27.06 9.75
CA ILE A 487 -2.45 -26.54 8.71
C ILE A 487 -3.25 -26.06 7.49
N GLY A 488 -4.32 -26.75 7.11
CA GLY A 488 -5.23 -26.35 6.03
C GLY A 488 -5.92 -25.00 6.31
N ALA A 489 -6.38 -24.78 7.54
CA ALA A 489 -6.93 -23.49 7.96
C ALA A 489 -5.88 -22.37 7.94
N LEU A 490 -4.70 -22.63 8.53
CA LEU A 490 -3.58 -21.69 8.58
C LEU A 490 -3.09 -21.31 7.19
N ARG A 491 -2.99 -22.27 6.28
CA ARG A 491 -2.65 -22.04 4.87
C ARG A 491 -3.58 -21.00 4.23
N THR A 492 -4.90 -21.13 4.44
CA THR A 492 -5.87 -20.17 3.89
C THR A 492 -5.80 -18.82 4.63
N ALA A 493 -5.71 -18.83 5.96
CA ALA A 493 -5.66 -17.62 6.78
C ALA A 493 -4.39 -16.77 6.55
N LEU A 494 -3.24 -17.41 6.34
CA LEU A 494 -1.96 -16.75 6.10
C LEU A 494 -1.72 -16.42 4.62
N TYR A 495 -2.53 -16.93 3.69
CA TYR A 495 -2.36 -16.69 2.25
C TYR A 495 -2.29 -15.20 1.87
N PRO A 496 -3.18 -14.32 2.39
CA PRO A 496 -3.07 -12.89 2.12
C PRO A 496 -1.72 -12.28 2.51
N TYR A 497 -1.09 -12.82 3.55
CA TYR A 497 0.19 -12.34 4.08
C TYR A 497 1.40 -12.96 3.38
N LEU A 498 1.36 -14.28 3.12
CA LEU A 498 2.46 -15.11 2.63
C LEU A 498 2.05 -15.87 1.36
N PRO A 499 1.80 -15.16 0.24
CA PRO A 499 1.16 -15.75 -0.93
C PRO A 499 1.99 -16.87 -1.56
N PHE A 500 3.32 -16.72 -1.62
CA PHE A 500 4.19 -17.71 -2.26
C PHE A 500 4.29 -18.99 -1.42
N THR A 501 4.48 -18.84 -0.12
CA THR A 501 4.63 -19.96 0.81
C THR A 501 3.32 -20.72 0.97
N CYS A 502 2.19 -20.00 1.07
CA CYS A 502 0.88 -20.64 1.22
C CYS A 502 0.44 -21.34 -0.07
N GLN A 503 0.80 -20.81 -1.25
CA GLN A 503 0.60 -21.51 -2.52
C GLN A 503 1.46 -22.78 -2.59
N ARG A 504 2.73 -22.74 -2.19
CA ARG A 504 3.57 -23.95 -2.14
C ARG A 504 3.03 -24.99 -1.16
N LEU A 505 2.53 -24.56 0.00
CA LEU A 505 1.86 -25.44 0.95
C LEU A 505 0.54 -26.00 0.41
N HIS A 506 -0.22 -25.23 -0.37
CA HIS A 506 -1.42 -25.71 -1.05
C HIS A 506 -1.11 -26.95 -1.89
N GLU A 507 -0.02 -26.89 -2.66
CA GLU A 507 0.46 -28.00 -3.48
C GLU A 507 1.01 -29.17 -2.66
N PHE A 508 1.72 -28.91 -1.55
CA PHE A 508 2.19 -29.97 -0.65
C PHE A 508 1.04 -30.80 -0.05
N LEU A 509 -0.10 -30.15 0.21
CA LEU A 509 -1.32 -30.81 0.67
C LEU A 509 -2.07 -31.58 -0.43
N GLY A 510 -1.50 -31.66 -1.64
CA GLY A 510 -2.06 -32.40 -2.77
C GLY A 510 -3.20 -31.66 -3.48
N GLU A 511 -3.39 -30.37 -3.20
CA GLU A 511 -4.34 -29.54 -3.94
C GLU A 511 -3.71 -29.03 -5.24
N GLY A 512 -4.55 -28.76 -6.25
CA GLY A 512 -4.12 -28.20 -7.53
C GLY A 512 -4.74 -26.83 -7.77
N GLY A 513 -4.12 -26.06 -8.67
CA GLY A 513 -4.58 -24.71 -9.01
C GLY A 513 -4.18 -23.66 -7.99
N ALA A 514 -4.79 -22.48 -8.10
CA ALA A 514 -4.54 -21.36 -7.20
C ALA A 514 -5.32 -21.53 -5.90
N ILE A 515 -4.67 -21.27 -4.77
CA ILE A 515 -5.28 -21.35 -3.43
C ILE A 515 -6.55 -20.50 -3.29
N GLU A 516 -6.67 -19.37 -3.99
CA GLU A 516 -7.87 -18.52 -4.01
C GLU A 516 -9.12 -19.28 -4.45
N ALA A 517 -8.98 -20.25 -5.36
CA ALA A 517 -10.09 -21.06 -5.84
C ALA A 517 -10.67 -21.99 -4.75
N GLY A 518 -9.90 -22.25 -3.69
CA GLY A 518 -10.35 -23.01 -2.52
C GLY A 518 -11.33 -22.24 -1.62
N GLY A 519 -11.43 -20.92 -1.79
CA GLY A 519 -12.33 -20.07 -1.03
C GLY A 519 -11.90 -19.80 0.42
N TRP A 520 -12.53 -18.82 1.06
CA TRP A 520 -12.31 -18.50 2.48
C TRP A 520 -13.11 -19.43 3.39
N ARG A 521 -12.75 -20.72 3.39
CA ARG A 521 -13.51 -21.76 4.08
C ARG A 521 -12.59 -22.79 4.71
N PHE A 522 -13.02 -23.31 5.86
CA PHE A 522 -12.34 -24.42 6.51
C PHE A 522 -12.72 -25.73 5.81
N HIS A 523 -11.71 -26.43 5.30
CA HIS A 523 -11.87 -27.71 4.65
C HIS A 523 -10.92 -28.73 5.27
N LEU A 524 -11.49 -29.83 5.75
CA LEU A 524 -10.68 -30.98 6.15
C LEU A 524 -10.18 -31.70 4.90
N PRO A 525 -8.90 -32.12 4.88
CA PRO A 525 -8.39 -32.90 3.77
C PRO A 525 -9.08 -34.28 3.75
N PRO A 526 -9.53 -34.78 2.59
CA PRO A 526 -10.10 -36.10 2.49
C PRO A 526 -9.02 -37.15 2.82
N PRO A 527 -9.31 -38.14 3.68
CA PRO A 527 -8.43 -39.27 3.90
C PRO A 527 -8.02 -39.96 2.59
N GLY A 528 -6.79 -40.46 2.55
CA GLY A 528 -6.21 -41.10 1.37
C GLY A 528 -5.71 -40.15 0.28
N ARG A 529 -5.95 -38.83 0.39
CA ARG A 529 -5.41 -37.85 -0.57
C ARG A 529 -3.88 -37.94 -0.62
N PRO A 530 -3.28 -38.05 -1.82
CA PRO A 530 -1.83 -38.04 -1.96
C PRO A 530 -1.26 -36.66 -1.61
N LEU A 531 -0.25 -36.66 -0.75
CA LEU A 531 0.59 -35.51 -0.41
C LEU A 531 1.79 -35.48 -1.36
N ARG A 532 2.32 -34.30 -1.64
CA ARG A 532 3.63 -34.20 -2.31
C ARG A 532 4.76 -34.35 -1.28
N PRO A 533 5.97 -34.73 -1.72
CA PRO A 533 7.14 -34.75 -0.84
C PRO A 533 7.30 -33.40 -0.15
N PRO A 534 7.33 -33.34 1.20
CA PRO A 534 7.43 -32.08 1.92
C PRO A 534 8.86 -31.54 1.90
N GLU A 535 8.97 -30.21 1.84
CA GLU A 535 10.22 -29.47 1.95
C GLU A 535 10.07 -28.33 2.97
N PRO A 536 11.17 -27.85 3.57
CA PRO A 536 11.12 -26.68 4.46
C PRO A 536 10.44 -25.48 3.81
N LEU A 537 9.51 -24.84 4.53
CA LEU A 537 8.78 -23.67 4.01
C LEU A 537 9.65 -22.41 3.94
N PHE A 538 10.52 -22.22 4.92
CA PHE A 538 11.33 -21.02 5.08
C PHE A 538 12.80 -21.38 5.25
N LYS A 539 13.68 -20.47 4.81
CA LYS A 539 15.12 -20.56 5.03
C LYS A 539 15.46 -19.88 6.35
N LYS A 540 16.26 -20.53 7.17
CA LYS A 540 16.85 -19.90 8.36
C LYS A 540 17.89 -18.88 7.90
N LEU A 541 17.82 -17.67 8.44
CA LEU A 541 18.78 -16.61 8.17
C LEU A 541 19.94 -16.69 9.17
N ASP A 542 21.16 -16.48 8.68
CA ASP A 542 22.34 -16.34 9.53
C ASP A 542 22.18 -15.09 10.42
N PRO A 543 22.42 -15.16 11.75
CA PRO A 543 22.42 -13.99 12.62
C PRO A 543 23.27 -12.82 12.11
N ALA A 544 24.38 -13.09 11.42
CA ALA A 544 25.25 -12.08 10.84
C ALA A 544 24.58 -11.24 9.73
N VAL A 545 23.47 -11.70 9.14
CA VAL A 545 22.68 -10.92 8.17
C VAL A 545 22.26 -9.57 8.75
N ALA A 546 21.93 -9.52 10.04
CA ALA A 546 21.50 -8.28 10.66
C ALA A 546 22.60 -7.21 10.62
N GLU A 547 23.79 -7.56 11.10
CA GLU A 547 24.95 -6.66 11.09
C GLU A 547 25.39 -6.30 9.67
N GLN A 548 25.37 -7.27 8.75
CA GLN A 548 25.77 -7.05 7.35
C GLN A 548 24.85 -6.08 6.61
N GLU A 549 23.53 -6.19 6.79
CA GLU A 549 22.58 -5.27 6.13
C GLU A 549 22.53 -3.92 6.85
N GLU A 550 22.70 -3.87 8.17
CA GLU A 550 22.85 -2.60 8.89
C GLU A 550 24.07 -1.82 8.42
N ALA A 551 25.20 -2.50 8.15
CA ALA A 551 26.41 -1.88 7.62
C ALA A 551 26.26 -1.31 6.20
N ARG A 552 25.22 -1.73 5.45
CA ARG A 552 24.90 -1.21 4.11
C ARG A 552 23.97 0.00 4.15
N LEU A 553 23.39 0.33 5.30
CA LEU A 553 22.53 1.50 5.41
C LEU A 553 23.38 2.77 5.30
N GLY A 554 22.99 3.66 4.39
CA GLY A 554 23.69 4.93 4.17
C GLY A 554 24.98 4.85 3.34
N THR A 555 25.35 3.65 2.86
CA THR A 555 26.39 3.45 1.83
C THR A 555 25.75 3.46 0.46
#